data_AF-A0A8S9BSZ9-F1
#
_entry.id   AF-A0A8S9BSZ9-F1
#
_cell.length_a   1.000
_cell.length_b   1.000
_cell.length_c   1.000
_cell.angle_alpha   90.00
_cell.angle_beta   90.00
_cell.angle_gamma   90.00
#
_symmetry.space_group_name_H-M   'P 1'
#
loop_
_entity.id
_entity.type
_entity.pdbx_description
1 polymer ?
#
loop_
_entity_poly.entity_id
_entity_poly.type
_entity_poly.pdbx_seq_one_letter_code
_entity_poly.pdbx_strand_id
1 'polypeptide(L)' 'MNRTALLNAMPLVENLIQPAQAHYIDQKKLERLLEKLFRRKIVVLEKNEVFIFRAPRLLREDEIE' A
#
# COMPACT_ATOMS: atom_id res chain seq x y z
N MET A 1 -22.22 -0.58 7.64
CA MET A 1 -21.55 -1.05 6.40
C MET A 1 -20.22 -1.71 6.78
N ASN A 2 -19.98 -2.95 6.36
CA ASN A 2 -18.76 -3.68 6.68
C ASN A 2 -17.54 -3.07 5.97
N ARG A 3 -16.59 -2.49 6.73
CA ARG A 3 -15.30 -1.97 6.22
C ARG A 3 -14.55 -2.98 5.33
N THR A 4 -14.74 -4.27 5.60
CA THR A 4 -14.14 -5.38 4.84
C THR A 4 -14.67 -5.52 3.42
N ALA A 5 -15.94 -5.15 3.16
CA ALA A 5 -16.53 -5.26 1.83
C ALA A 5 -16.03 -4.13 0.90
N LEU A 6 -15.82 -2.93 1.46
CA LEU A 6 -15.30 -1.78 0.72
C LEU A 6 -13.85 -2.02 0.24
N LEU A 7 -13.01 -2.65 1.06
CA LEU A 7 -11.61 -2.96 0.71
C LEU A 7 -11.45 -4.01 -0.39
N ASN A 8 -12.44 -4.89 -0.58
CA ASN A 8 -12.43 -5.91 -1.63
C ASN A 8 -12.88 -5.38 -3.00
N ALA A 9 -13.71 -4.32 -3.02
CA ALA A 9 -14.21 -3.71 -4.25
C ALA A 9 -13.34 -2.54 -4.75
N MET A 10 -12.39 -2.06 -3.93
CA MET A 10 -11.52 -0.94 -4.29
C MET A 10 -10.49 -1.34 -5.36
N PRO A 11 -10.35 -0.56 -6.45
CA PRO A 11 -9.35 -0.84 -7.48
C PRO A 11 -7.94 -0.84 -6.87
N LEU A 12 -7.14 -1.83 -7.29
CA LEU A 12 -5.72 -1.88 -6.97
C LEU A 12 -5.00 -0.80 -7.76
N VAL A 13 -4.36 0.13 -7.07
CA VAL A 13 -3.52 1.15 -7.69
C VAL A 13 -2.05 0.83 -7.42
N GLU A 14 -1.20 1.15 -8.39
CA GLU A 14 0.23 1.05 -8.24
C GLU A 14 0.72 2.23 -7.40
N ASN A 15 1.45 1.93 -6.32
CA ASN A 15 2.04 2.90 -5.43
C ASN A 15 3.56 2.82 -5.55
N LEU A 16 4.20 3.98 -5.46
CA LEU A 16 5.63 4.15 -5.61
C LEU A 16 6.17 4.91 -4.39
N ILE A 17 7.12 4.32 -3.68
CA ILE A 17 7.87 4.99 -2.61
C ILE A 17 9.23 5.34 -3.17
N GLN A 18 9.55 6.64 -3.18
CA GLN A 18 10.79 7.14 -3.76
C GLN A 18 12.04 6.71 -2.97
N PRO A 19 13.22 6.70 -3.61
CA PRO A 19 14.46 6.19 -3.00
C PRO A 19 14.82 6.85 -1.68
N ALA A 20 14.63 8.17 -1.59
CA ALA A 20 14.89 8.94 -0.37
C ALA A 20 14.11 8.42 0.87
N GLN A 21 12.95 7.80 0.65
CA GLN A 21 12.14 7.17 1.70
C GLN A 21 12.42 5.67 1.82
N ALA A 22 12.74 5.00 0.71
CA ALA A 22 13.04 3.58 0.66
C ALA A 22 14.32 3.22 1.45
N HIS A 23 15.35 4.06 1.45
CA HIS A 23 16.61 3.81 2.18
C HIS A 23 16.44 3.60 3.70
N TYR A 24 15.37 4.13 4.28
CA TYR A 24 15.10 4.03 5.72
C TYR A 24 14.11 2.92 6.08
N ILE A 25 13.57 2.21 5.09
CA ILE A 25 12.48 1.26 5.26
C ILE A 25 12.94 -0.14 4.82
N ASP A 26 12.89 -1.09 5.74
CA ASP A 26 13.06 -2.50 5.40
C ASP A 26 11.84 -3.01 4.62
N GLN A 27 12.09 -3.60 3.44
CA GLN A 27 11.05 -4.10 2.53
C GLN A 27 10.07 -5.07 3.23
N LYS A 28 10.58 -6.03 4.03
CA LYS A 28 9.73 -7.01 4.72
C LYS A 28 8.89 -6.38 5.82
N LYS A 29 9.42 -5.36 6.51
CA LYS A 29 8.64 -4.57 7.48
C LYS A 29 7.53 -3.79 6.76
N LEU A 30 7.82 -3.21 5.61
CA LEU A 30 6.83 -2.50 4.79
C LEU A 30 5.72 -3.45 4.32
N GLU A 31 6.07 -4.61 3.78
CA GLU A 31 5.09 -5.65 3.40
C GLU A 31 4.19 -6.01 4.58
N ARG A 32 4.76 -6.35 5.74
CA ARG A 32 3.97 -6.68 6.94
C ARG A 32 3.07 -5.54 7.41
N LEU A 33 3.50 -4.29 7.28
CA LEU A 33 2.70 -3.13 7.62
C LEU A 33 1.52 -2.96 6.65
N LEU A 34 1.79 -3.05 5.35
CA LEU A 34 0.77 -2.97 4.31
C LEU A 34 -0.24 -4.12 4.44
N GLU A 35 0.22 -5.33 4.73
CA GLU A 35 -0.65 -6.48 4.96
C GLU A 35 -1.59 -6.28 6.14
N LYS A 36 -1.09 -5.72 7.25
CA LYS A 36 -1.91 -5.39 8.42
C LYS A 36 -2.91 -4.29 8.12
N LEU A 37 -2.48 -3.23 7.42
CA LEU A 37 -3.30 -2.07 7.10
C LEU A 37 -4.47 -2.44 6.19
N PHE A 38 -4.19 -3.23 5.15
CA PHE A 38 -5.18 -3.59 4.14
C PHE A 38 -5.83 -4.96 4.37
N ARG A 39 -5.41 -5.69 5.42
CA ARG A 39 -5.88 -7.03 5.79
C ARG A 39 -5.81 -8.03 4.62
N ARG A 40 -4.77 -7.92 3.79
CA ARG A 40 -4.55 -8.76 2.61
C ARG A 40 -3.09 -8.79 2.23
N LYS A 41 -2.67 -9.88 1.58
CA LYS A 41 -1.28 -10.03 1.11
C LYS A 41 -0.92 -8.91 0.14
N ILE A 42 0.15 -8.18 0.42
CA ILE A 42 0.70 -7.13 -0.45
C ILE A 42 2.19 -7.41 -0.61
N VAL A 43 2.61 -7.55 -1.86
CA VAL A 43 4.02 -7.77 -2.22
C VAL A 43 4.61 -6.43 -2.62
N VAL A 44 5.77 -6.12 -2.05
CA VAL A 44 6.56 -4.94 -2.40
C VAL A 44 7.71 -5.42 -3.28
N LEU A 45 7.89 -4.77 -4.42
CA LEU A 45 9.01 -5.00 -5.32
C LEU A 45 10.00 -3.85 -5.22
N GLU A 46 11.27 -4.16 -5.07
CA GLU A 46 12.34 -3.16 -5.14
C GLU A 46 12.91 -3.12 -6.56
N LYS A 47 12.93 -1.93 -7.18
CA LYS A 47 13.53 -1.70 -8.49
C LYS A 47 14.18 -0.33 -8.52
N ASN A 48 15.49 -0.27 -8.80
CA ASN A 48 16.25 0.98 -8.87
C ASN A 48 16.06 1.84 -7.60
N GLU A 49 16.16 1.23 -6.42
CA GLU A 49 15.97 1.89 -5.12
C GLU A 49 14.54 2.43 -4.87
N VAL A 50 13.58 2.10 -5.73
CA VAL A 50 12.16 2.42 -5.58
C VAL A 50 11.42 1.19 -5.08
N PHE A 51 10.55 1.36 -4.08
CA PHE A 51 9.58 0.32 -3.73
C PHE A 51 8.27 0.52 -4.50
N ILE A 52 7.83 -0.53 -5.17
CA ILE A 52 6.63 -0.58 -5.98
C ILE A 52 5.68 -1.62 -5.40
N PHE A 53 4.43 -1.27 -5.17
CA PHE A 53 3.43 -2.22 -4.68
C PHE A 53 2.02 -1.88 -5.15
N ARG A 54 1.15 -2.88 -5.16
CA ARG A 54 -0.27 -2.70 -5.47
C ARG A 54 -1.10 -2.78 -4.20
N ALA A 55 -1.79 -1.69 -3.89
CA ALA A 55 -2.64 -1.56 -2.72
C ALA A 55 -3.96 -0.92 -3.13
N PRO A 56 -5.05 -1.05 -2.34
CA PRO A 56 -6.28 -0.37 -2.68
C PRO A 56 -6.03 1.11 -2.39
N ARG A 57 -6.66 1.98 -3.17
CA ARG A 57 -6.54 3.41 -2.93
C ARG A 57 -7.06 3.72 -1.51
N LEU A 58 -6.18 4.20 -0.64
CA LEU A 58 -6.60 4.83 0.61
C LEU A 58 -7.20 6.18 0.23
N LEU A 59 -8.52 6.23 0.09
CA LEU A 59 -9.22 7.49 0.09
C LEU A 59 -8.99 8.10 1.48
N ARG A 60 -8.34 9.26 1.53
CA ARG A 60 -8.29 10.06 2.75
C ARG A 60 -9.68 10.65 2.96
N GLU A 61 -10.08 10.87 4.21
CA GLU A 61 -11.39 11.47 4.53
C GLU A 61 -11.55 12.84 3.82
N ASP A 62 -10.45 13.53 3.53
CA ASP A 62 -10.42 14.79 2.76
C ASP A 62 -10.71 14.65 1.24
N GLU A 63 -10.82 13.43 0.69
CA GLU A 63 -11.16 13.19 -0.73
C GLU A 63 -12.64 12.75 -0.94
N ILE A 64 -13.45 12.74 0.12
CA ILE A 64 -14.89 12.39 0.04
C ILE A 64 -15.70 13.69 0.12
N GLU A 65 -15.88 14.37 -1.01
CA GLU A 65 -16.94 15.38 -1.21
C GLU A 65 -18.27 14.73 -1.59
#